data_AF-A0A4Z0JBB1-F1
#
_entry.id   AF-A0A4Z0JBB1-F1
#
_cell.length_a   1.000
_cell.length_b   1.000
_cell.length_c   1.000
_cell.angle_alpha   90.00
_cell.angle_beta   90.00
_cell.angle_gamma   90.00
#
_symmetry.space_group_name_H-M   'P 1'
#
loop_
_entity.id
_entity.type
_entity.pdbx_description
1 polymer ?
#
loop_
_entity_poly.entity_id
_entity_poly.type
_entity_poly.pdbx_seq_one_letter_code
_entity_poly.pdbx_strand_id
1 'polypeptide(L)'
;MSTERELKTIFDSFNRLFNGRTLLLSTSYVHLEDFYIRFDTLQLCHLLGLHKIYRDPAKVMYQKVLAGEITLAKLKRNQHYGEIKDRIGNIDFLREGFIDAPFKTCILVAKTDN
;
A
#
# COMPACT_ATOMS: atom_id res chain seq x y z
N MET A 1 3.46 20.09 2.36
CA MET A 1 2.00 19.91 2.32
C MET A 1 1.70 18.74 1.40
N SER A 2 1.17 17.62 1.93
CA SER A 2 0.79 16.49 1.08
C SER A 2 -0.41 16.90 0.22
N THR A 3 -0.22 16.98 -1.10
CA THR A 3 -1.32 17.20 -2.04
C THR A 3 -2.14 15.93 -2.07
N GLU A 4 -3.32 15.98 -1.46
CA GLU A 4 -4.16 14.81 -1.28
C GLU A 4 -4.61 14.26 -2.64
N ARG A 5 -4.12 13.08 -2.99
CA ARG A 5 -4.44 12.44 -4.27
C ARG A 5 -5.76 11.69 -4.17
N GLU A 6 -6.56 11.79 -5.23
CA GLU A 6 -7.72 10.93 -5.39
C GLU A 6 -7.33 9.44 -5.30
N LEU A 7 -8.18 8.64 -4.67
CA LEU A 7 -7.90 7.23 -4.40
C LEU A 7 -7.61 6.45 -5.69
N LYS A 8 -8.33 6.77 -6.77
CA LYS A 8 -8.09 6.19 -8.08
C LYS A 8 -6.66 6.47 -8.58
N THR A 9 -6.16 7.70 -8.40
CA THR A 9 -4.80 8.09 -8.80
C THR A 9 -3.73 7.30 -8.04
N ILE A 10 -3.97 6.97 -6.77
CA ILE A 10 -3.09 6.10 -5.98
C ILE A 10 -3.02 4.71 -6.61
N PHE A 11 -4.18 4.10 -6.91
CA PHE A 11 -4.25 2.78 -7.55
C PHE A 11 -3.62 2.78 -8.95
N ASP A 12 -3.86 3.80 -9.76
CA ASP A 12 -3.29 3.92 -11.10
C ASP A 12 -1.76 4.06 -11.04
N SER A 13 -1.25 4.87 -10.10
CA SER A 13 0.19 5.05 -9.90
C SER A 13 0.85 3.76 -9.42
N PHE A 14 0.23 3.05 -8.47
CA PHE A 14 0.72 1.76 -7.99
C PHE A 14 0.73 0.71 -9.09
N ASN A 15 -0.35 0.62 -9.89
CA ASN A 15 -0.44 -0.30 -11.02
C ASN A 15 0.70 -0.07 -12.02
N ARG A 16 0.99 1.19 -12.35
CA ARG A 16 2.04 1.55 -13.30
C ARG A 16 3.45 1.23 -12.79
N LEU A 17 3.70 1.53 -11.51
CA LEU A 17 5.05 1.49 -10.95
C LEU A 17 5.43 0.14 -10.33
N PHE A 18 4.46 -0.59 -9.77
CA PHE A 18 4.72 -1.75 -8.91
C PHE A 18 4.01 -3.02 -9.36
N ASN A 19 2.73 -2.96 -9.72
CA ASN A 19 1.92 -4.17 -9.93
C ASN A 19 2.53 -5.14 -10.95
N GLY A 20 2.58 -6.42 -10.59
CA GLY A 20 3.18 -7.48 -11.42
C GLY A 20 4.71 -7.49 -11.43
N ARG A 21 5.36 -6.54 -10.75
CA ARG A 21 6.82 -6.52 -10.59
C ARG A 21 7.22 -7.23 -9.29
N THR A 22 8.43 -7.77 -9.31
CA THR A 22 9.07 -8.39 -8.15
C THR A 22 10.37 -7.64 -7.87
N LEU A 23 10.58 -7.28 -6.61
CA LEU A 23 11.83 -6.73 -6.10
C LEU A 23 12.60 -7.83 -5.37
N LEU A 24 13.87 -8.01 -5.71
CA LEU A 24 14.81 -8.80 -4.93
C LEU A 24 15.54 -7.84 -3.98
N LEU A 25 15.53 -8.17 -2.69
CA LEU A 25 16.31 -7.48 -1.68
C LEU A 25 17.36 -8.43 -1.14
N SER A 26 18.60 -7.98 -1.20
CA SER A 26 19.75 -8.68 -0.64
C SER A 26 20.20 -7.96 0.63
N THR A 27 20.44 -8.70 1.69
CA THR A 27 20.88 -8.20 2.99
C THR A 27 22.16 -8.90 3.41
N SER A 28 22.93 -8.28 4.31
CA SER A 28 24.10 -8.91 4.92
C SER A 28 23.75 -9.85 6.09
N TYR A 29 22.45 -10.06 6.36
CA TYR A 29 22.01 -10.92 7.46
C TYR A 29 21.92 -12.36 6.97
N VAL A 30 22.82 -13.21 7.47
CA VAL A 30 22.98 -14.63 7.04
C VAL A 30 21.67 -15.44 7.08
N HIS A 31 20.74 -15.13 7.98
CA HIS A 31 19.47 -15.87 8.06
C HIS A 31 18.39 -15.37 7.08
N LEU A 32 18.64 -14.26 6.38
CA LEU A 32 17.77 -13.69 5.37
C LEU A 32 18.59 -12.94 4.31
N GLU A 33 19.52 -13.66 3.68
CA GLU A 33 20.42 -13.07 2.69
C GLU A 33 19.65 -12.47 1.51
N ASP A 34 18.70 -13.22 0.96
CA ASP A 34 17.86 -12.77 -0.15
C ASP A 34 16.38 -13.00 0.16
N PHE A 35 15.55 -12.02 -0.17
CA PHE A 35 14.10 -12.20 -0.18
C PHE A 35 13.43 -11.39 -1.27
N TYR A 36 12.27 -11.87 -1.69
CA TYR A 36 11.49 -11.30 -2.77
C TYR A 36 10.24 -10.61 -2.26
N ILE A 37 9.99 -9.40 -2.75
CA ILE A 37 8.72 -8.70 -2.58
C ILE A 37 8.00 -8.70 -3.92
N ARG A 38 6.87 -9.40 -3.99
CA ARG A 38 5.97 -9.34 -5.14
C ARG A 38 4.88 -8.31 -4.88
N PHE A 39 4.76 -7.34 -5.78
CA PHE A 39 3.71 -6.33 -5.68
C PHE A 39 2.47 -6.75 -6.47
N ASP A 40 1.33 -6.70 -5.79
CA ASP A 40 0.01 -7.02 -6.33
C ASP A 40 -0.98 -5.94 -5.90
N THR A 41 -1.69 -5.37 -6.87
CA THR A 41 -2.71 -4.34 -6.61
C THR A 41 -3.83 -4.80 -5.69
N LEU A 42 -4.14 -6.10 -5.65
CA LEU A 42 -5.11 -6.62 -4.70
C LEU A 42 -4.61 -6.48 -3.25
N GLN A 43 -3.30 -6.53 -3.03
CA GLN A 43 -2.70 -6.28 -1.71
C GLN A 43 -2.70 -4.80 -1.34
N LEU A 44 -2.79 -3.89 -2.33
CA LEU A 44 -2.89 -2.45 -2.07
C LEU A 44 -4.13 -2.10 -1.24
N CYS A 45 -5.26 -2.80 -1.44
CA CYS A 45 -6.46 -2.62 -0.61
C CYS A 45 -6.18 -2.90 0.87
N HIS A 46 -5.34 -3.90 1.18
CA HIS A 46 -4.93 -4.22 2.54
C HIS A 46 -3.93 -3.20 3.09
N LEU A 47 -2.96 -2.81 2.27
CA LEU A 47 -1.94 -1.82 2.63
C LEU A 47 -2.58 -0.48 3.02
N LEU A 48 -3.53 -0.01 2.20
CA LEU A 48 -4.32 1.20 2.46
C LEU A 48 -5.35 1.03 3.60
N GLY A 49 -5.54 -0.18 4.11
CA GLY A 49 -6.48 -0.46 5.20
C GLY A 49 -7.96 -0.46 4.80
N LEU A 50 -8.30 -0.52 3.50
CA LEU A 50 -9.69 -0.43 3.02
C LEU A 50 -10.60 -1.52 3.62
N HIS A 51 -10.04 -2.69 3.94
CA HIS A 51 -10.74 -3.80 4.60
C HIS A 51 -11.26 -3.45 6.01
N LYS A 52 -10.75 -2.38 6.64
CA LYS A 52 -11.28 -1.88 7.92
C LYS A 52 -12.61 -1.15 7.76
N ILE A 53 -12.89 -0.64 6.57
CA ILE A 53 -14.11 0.12 6.25
C ILE A 53 -15.09 -0.73 5.45
N TYR A 54 -14.58 -1.50 4.49
CA TYR A 54 -15.38 -2.34 3.60
C TYR A 54 -15.12 -3.82 3.88
N ARG A 55 -16.19 -4.63 3.87
CA ARG A 55 -16.10 -6.09 4.02
C ARG A 55 -15.99 -6.82 2.68
N ASP A 56 -15.97 -6.08 1.58
CA ASP A 56 -15.84 -6.64 0.23
C ASP A 56 -14.46 -7.31 0.05
N PRO A 57 -14.35 -8.37 -0.78
CA PRO A 57 -13.06 -8.89 -1.20
C PRO A 57 -12.20 -7.82 -1.89
N ALA A 58 -10.87 -7.90 -1.78
CA ALA A 58 -9.94 -6.93 -2.37
C ALA A 58 -10.18 -6.69 -3.87
N LYS A 59 -10.48 -7.75 -4.63
CA LYS A 59 -10.84 -7.65 -6.05
C LYS A 59 -12.07 -6.79 -6.28
N VAL A 60 -13.11 -6.94 -5.46
CA VAL A 60 -14.35 -6.16 -5.55
C VAL A 60 -14.09 -4.71 -5.14
N MET A 61 -13.35 -4.48 -4.05
CA MET A 61 -12.95 -3.12 -3.66
C MET A 61 -12.19 -2.41 -4.76
N TYR A 62 -11.22 -3.08 -5.40
CA TYR A 62 -10.47 -2.53 -6.52
C TYR A 62 -11.39 -2.09 -7.67
N GLN A 63 -12.33 -2.95 -8.08
CA GLN A 63 -13.30 -2.60 -9.13
C GLN A 63 -14.16 -1.39 -8.74
N LYS A 64 -14.61 -1.32 -7.48
CA LYS A 64 -15.38 -0.19 -6.97
C LYS A 64 -14.56 1.11 -6.93
N VAL A 65 -13.25 1.05 -6.67
CA VAL A 65 -12.36 2.21 -6.78
C VAL A 65 -12.27 2.68 -8.23
N LEU A 66 -12.07 1.76 -9.19
CA LEU A 66 -12.01 2.10 -10.61
C LEU A 66 -13.32 2.71 -11.13
N ALA A 67 -14.46 2.20 -10.64
CA ALA A 67 -15.79 2.70 -10.97
C ALA A 67 -16.15 4.02 -10.28
N GLY A 68 -15.31 4.54 -9.38
CA GLY A 68 -15.61 5.76 -8.60
C GLY A 68 -16.65 5.56 -7.50
N GLU A 69 -16.99 4.31 -7.17
CA GLU A 69 -17.90 3.98 -6.08
C GLU A 69 -17.23 4.12 -4.71
N ILE A 70 -15.92 3.82 -4.61
CA ILE A 70 -15.09 4.12 -3.45
C ILE A 70 -14.18 5.29 -3.80
N THR A 71 -14.38 6.42 -3.11
CA THR A 71 -13.60 7.64 -3.29
C THR A 71 -13.05 8.13 -1.97
N LEU A 72 -12.01 8.95 -2.01
CA LEU A 72 -11.43 9.53 -0.79
C LEU A 72 -12.46 10.39 -0.03
N ALA A 73 -13.30 11.14 -0.74
CA ALA A 73 -14.39 11.91 -0.14
C ALA A 73 -15.41 11.02 0.61
N LYS A 74 -15.72 9.83 0.09
CA LYS A 74 -16.59 8.85 0.78
C LYS A 74 -15.90 8.25 2.00
N LEU A 75 -14.61 7.90 1.87
CA LEU A 75 -13.80 7.38 2.97
C LEU A 75 -13.75 8.35 4.14
N LYS A 76 -13.48 9.63 3.89
CA LYS A 76 -13.42 10.68 4.92
C LYS A 76 -14.68 10.84 5.76
N ARG A 77 -15.84 10.55 5.18
CA ARG A 77 -17.14 10.61 5.88
C ARG A 77 -17.40 9.37 6.73
N ASN A 78 -16.59 8.32 6.60
CA ASN A 78 -16.73 7.11 7.41
C ASN A 78 -16.11 7.33 8.80
N GLN A 79 -16.79 6.87 9.84
CA GLN A 79 -16.33 6.97 11.23
C GLN A 79 -14.97 6.30 11.49
N HIS A 80 -14.62 5.27 10.71
CA HIS A 80 -13.36 4.53 10.81
C HIS A 80 -12.24 5.13 9.95
N TYR A 81 -12.45 6.27 9.28
CA TYR A 81 -11.42 6.90 8.45
C TYR A 81 -10.13 7.19 9.22
N GLY A 82 -10.26 7.58 10.50
CA GLY A 82 -9.13 7.84 11.38
C GLY A 82 -8.14 6.68 11.47
N GLU A 83 -8.62 5.44 11.31
CA GLU A 83 -7.79 4.23 11.40
C GLU A 83 -6.95 3.95 10.14
N ILE A 84 -7.25 4.64 9.04
CA ILE A 84 -6.62 4.39 7.73
C ILE A 84 -6.03 5.65 7.08
N LYS A 85 -6.35 6.84 7.59
CA LYS A 85 -5.94 8.13 7.00
C LYS A 85 -4.43 8.20 6.75
N ASP A 86 -3.61 7.73 7.70
CA ASP A 86 -2.15 7.83 7.61
C ASP A 86 -1.60 6.83 6.59
N ARG A 87 -2.25 5.66 6.43
CA ARG A 87 -1.87 4.67 5.41
C ARG A 87 -2.07 5.22 4.00
N ILE A 88 -3.16 5.96 3.78
CA ILE A 88 -3.44 6.63 2.51
C ILE A 88 -2.49 7.81 2.33
N GLY A 89 -2.35 8.66 3.34
CA GLY A 89 -1.54 9.87 3.27
C GLY A 89 -0.04 9.61 3.08
N ASN A 90 0.45 8.46 3.55
CA ASN A 90 1.87 8.11 3.45
C ASN A 90 2.20 7.19 2.29
N ILE A 91 1.25 6.77 1.44
CA ILE A 91 1.46 5.70 0.43
C ILE A 91 2.64 5.95 -0.52
N ASP A 92 3.03 7.20 -0.71
CA ASP A 92 4.20 7.61 -1.50
C ASP A 92 5.53 7.06 -0.96
N PHE A 93 5.57 6.66 0.31
CA PHE A 93 6.73 6.00 0.92
C PHE A 93 7.21 4.78 0.12
N LEU A 94 6.29 4.09 -0.57
CA LEU A 94 6.64 2.96 -1.44
C LEU A 94 7.53 3.42 -2.60
N ARG A 95 7.15 4.51 -3.27
CA ARG A 95 7.91 5.06 -4.38
C ARG A 95 9.23 5.61 -3.89
N GLU A 96 9.19 6.39 -2.82
CA GLU A 96 10.38 6.98 -2.23
C GLU A 96 11.38 5.88 -1.82
N GLY A 97 10.92 4.86 -1.10
CA GLY A 97 11.79 3.85 -0.51
C GLY A 97 12.17 2.67 -1.40
N PHE A 98 11.45 2.41 -2.49
CA PHE A 98 11.78 1.30 -3.41
C PHE A 98 12.28 1.74 -4.78
N ILE A 99 12.07 3.00 -5.18
CA ILE A 99 12.44 3.50 -6.51
C ILE A 99 13.38 4.70 -6.39
N ASP A 100 12.95 5.77 -5.72
CA ASP A 100 13.65 7.06 -5.80
C ASP A 100 14.89 7.10 -4.89
N ALA A 101 14.80 6.55 -3.67
CA ALA A 101 15.87 6.45 -2.69
C ALA A 101 15.78 5.10 -1.94
N PRO A 102 16.27 4.01 -2.55
CA PRO A 102 16.15 2.67 -1.99
C PRO A 102 16.62 2.56 -0.54
N PHE A 103 15.83 1.87 0.30
CA PHE A 103 16.16 1.63 1.70
C PHE A 103 17.55 0.99 1.85
N LYS A 104 18.34 1.54 2.79
CA LYS A 104 19.67 0.99 3.13
C LYS A 104 19.65 0.04 4.32
N THR A 105 18.56 0.06 5.08
CA THR A 105 18.41 -0.69 6.32
C THR A 105 17.00 -1.22 6.41
N CYS A 106 16.84 -2.46 6.88
CA CYS A 106 15.57 -3.06 7.23
C CYS A 106 15.62 -3.55 8.68
N ILE A 107 14.47 -3.49 9.38
CA ILE A 107 14.33 -4.03 10.73
C ILE A 107 13.50 -5.31 10.62
N LEU A 108 14.07 -6.42 11.07
CA LEU A 108 13.33 -7.68 11.23
C LEU A 108 12.58 -7.62 12.55
N VAL A 109 11.25 -7.71 12.51
CA VAL A 109 10.40 -7.67 13.70
C VAL A 109 9.88 -9.07 13.99
N ALA A 110 9.88 -9.49 15.26
CA ALA A 110 9.37 -10.81 15.64
C ALA A 110 7.85 -10.86 15.51
N LYS A 111 7.32 -12.07 15.27
CA LYS A 111 5.86 -12.28 15.09
C LYS A 111 5.04 -11.92 16.34
N THR A 112 5.67 -11.80 17.51
CA THR A 112 5.08 -11.41 18.79
C THR A 112 4.90 -9.91 18.98
N ASP A 113 5.51 -9.08 18.12
CA ASP A 113 5.56 -7.63 18.27
C ASP A 113 4.56 -6.89 17.35
N ASN A 114 3.71 -7.62 16.62
CA ASN A 114 2.62 -7.12 15.75
C ASN A 114 1.25 -7.55 16.28
#